data_AF-A0A6G3XM01-F1
#
_entry.id   AF-A0A6G3XM01-F1
#
_cell.length_a   1.000
_cell.length_b   1.000
_cell.length_c   1.000
_cell.angle_alpha   90.00
_cell.angle_beta   90.00
_cell.angle_gamma   90.00
#
_symmetry.space_group_name_H-M   'P 1'
#
loop_
_entity.id
_entity.type
_entity.pdbx_description
1 polymer ?
#
loop_
_entity_poly.entity_id
_entity_poly.type
_entity_poly.pdbx_seq_one_letter_code
_entity_poly.pdbx_strand_id
1 'polypeptide(L)' 'VEHTGDNLTGEGEGDDEIVKVDLASVPATVAKIVFPVSIHDAESRGQSFGQVRNAYIRVVNQAGGAEIARYDLSEDAST' A
#
# COMPACT_ATOMS: atom_id res chain seq x y z
N VAL A 1 6.19 12.27 -6.10
CA VAL A 1 5.40 11.33 -5.28
C VAL A 1 4.37 12.15 -4.54
N GLU A 2 3.11 11.78 -4.65
CA GLU A 2 1.98 12.47 -4.02
C GLU A 2 1.12 11.44 -3.26
N HIS A 3 0.83 11.72 -2.00
CA HIS A 3 -0.05 10.90 -1.15
C HIS A 3 -1.45 11.52 -1.18
N THR A 4 -2.50 10.74 -1.47
CA THR A 4 -3.86 11.31 -1.64
C THR A 4 -4.64 11.48 -0.33
N GLY A 5 -4.11 11.02 0.80
CA GLY A 5 -4.75 11.13 2.12
C GLY A 5 -4.43 9.91 2.98
N ASP A 6 -4.27 10.12 4.28
CA ASP A 6 -4.07 9.07 5.29
C ASP A 6 -5.45 8.63 5.80
N ASN A 7 -5.85 7.40 5.49
CA ASN A 7 -7.14 6.85 5.91
C ASN A 7 -6.92 5.98 7.16
N LEU A 8 -7.11 6.62 8.32
CA LEU A 8 -6.87 6.00 9.61
C LEU A 8 -7.90 4.93 10.01
N THR A 9 -9.03 4.83 9.31
CA THR A 9 -10.11 3.88 9.67
C THR A 9 -10.24 2.72 8.69
N GLY A 10 -9.73 2.86 7.45
CA GLY A 10 -9.97 1.90 6.38
C GLY A 10 -11.45 1.83 5.99
N GLU A 11 -12.23 2.88 6.28
CA GLU A 11 -13.61 2.98 5.82
C GLU A 11 -13.62 3.45 4.37
N GLY A 12 -14.08 2.58 3.47
CA GLY A 12 -14.14 2.84 2.05
C GLY A 12 -14.36 1.56 1.24
N GLU A 13 -14.78 1.70 0.00
CA GLU A 13 -14.69 0.62 -0.99
C GLU A 13 -13.47 0.90 -1.88
N GLY A 14 -12.64 -0.12 -2.12
CA GLY A 14 -11.49 -0.03 -3.01
C GLY A 14 -10.18 0.23 -2.27
N ASP A 15 -9.36 1.15 -2.81
CA ASP A 15 -8.05 1.50 -2.25
C ASP A 15 -8.23 2.63 -1.22
N ASP A 16 -8.00 2.33 0.07
CA ASP A 16 -8.14 3.29 1.16
C ASP A 16 -7.09 4.40 1.12
N GLU A 17 -5.89 4.07 0.66
CA GLU A 17 -4.78 5.00 0.46
C GLU A 17 -4.15 4.80 -0.91
N ILE A 18 -3.83 5.90 -1.59
CA ILE A 18 -3.23 5.88 -2.92
C ILE A 18 -1.97 6.75 -2.92
N VAL A 19 -0.85 6.13 -3.32
CA VAL A 19 0.41 6.82 -3.56
C VAL A 19 0.63 6.95 -5.06
N LYS A 20 0.54 8.18 -5.58
CA LYS A 20 0.82 8.45 -6.99
C LYS A 20 2.31 8.70 -7.18
N VAL A 21 2.93 7.89 -8.04
CA VAL A 21 4.34 8.01 -8.40
C VAL A 21 4.46 8.26 -9.88
N ASP A 22 4.90 9.48 -10.22
CA ASP A 22 5.33 9.80 -11.57
C ASP A 22 6.81 9.39 -11.73
N LEU A 23 7.03 8.25 -12.39
CA LEU A 23 8.36 7.71 -12.66
C LEU A 23 9.16 8.60 -13.64
N ALA A 24 8.51 9.42 -14.46
CA ALA A 24 9.20 10.29 -15.42
C ALA A 24 9.87 11.49 -14.73
N SER A 25 9.33 11.95 -13.60
CA SER A 25 9.92 13.01 -12.78
C SER A 25 10.92 12.50 -11.74
N VAL A 26 11.13 11.19 -11.63
CA VAL A 26 12.13 10.61 -10.73
C VAL A 26 13.54 10.88 -11.27
N PRO A 27 14.44 11.51 -10.49
CA PRO A 27 15.81 11.74 -10.92
C PRO A 27 16.55 10.44 -11.23
N ALA A 28 17.41 10.46 -12.24
CA ALA A 28 18.21 9.29 -12.66
C ALA A 28 19.16 8.74 -11.55
N THR A 29 19.40 9.53 -10.49
CA THR A 29 20.16 9.09 -9.31
C THR A 29 19.40 8.10 -8.42
N VAL A 30 18.07 8.00 -8.57
CA VAL A 30 17.24 7.08 -7.81
C VAL A 30 17.19 5.73 -8.53
N ALA A 31 17.83 4.71 -7.96
CA ALA A 31 17.88 3.38 -8.56
C ALA A 31 16.67 2.51 -8.20
N LYS A 32 15.99 2.78 -7.08
CA LYS A 32 14.87 1.98 -6.56
C LYS A 32 13.88 2.84 -5.78
N ILE A 33 12.60 2.49 -5.89
CA ILE A 33 11.51 3.03 -5.08
C ILE A 33 10.88 1.84 -4.35
N VAL A 34 10.78 1.93 -3.04
CA VAL A 34 10.25 0.87 -2.18
C VAL A 34 8.98 1.39 -1.50
N PHE A 35 7.94 0.56 -1.46
CA PHE A 35 6.66 0.87 -0.82
C PHE A 35 6.50 -0.01 0.42
N PRO A 36 6.91 0.47 1.61
CA PRO A 36 6.67 -0.26 2.85
C PRO A 36 5.20 -0.12 3.25
N VAL A 37 4.64 -1.18 3.83
CA VAL A 37 3.33 -1.18 4.47
C VAL A 37 3.50 -1.69 5.90
N SER A 38 2.94 -0.97 6.88
CA SER A 38 3.09 -1.28 8.31
C SER A 38 1.84 -0.86 9.08
N ILE A 39 1.51 -1.58 10.15
CA ILE A 39 0.44 -1.18 11.07
C ILE A 39 1.03 -0.20 12.11
N HIS A 40 0.39 0.96 12.24
CA HIS A 40 0.76 1.94 13.24
C HIS A 40 0.51 1.41 14.67
N ASP A 41 1.52 1.48 15.54
CA ASP A 41 1.50 0.95 16.92
C ASP A 41 1.13 -0.55 17.03
N ALA A 42 1.48 -1.37 16.03
CA ALA A 42 1.18 -2.80 15.99
C ALA A 42 1.49 -3.54 17.31
N GLU A 43 2.67 -3.30 17.89
CA GLU A 43 3.12 -3.93 19.13
C GLU A 43 2.27 -3.50 20.34
N SER A 44 2.01 -2.20 20.50
CA SER A 44 1.21 -1.69 21.61
C SER A 44 -0.27 -2.07 21.49
N ARG A 45 -0.77 -2.27 20.27
CA ARG A 45 -2.17 -2.65 19.99
C ARG A 45 -2.34 -4.17 19.88
N GLY A 46 -1.25 -4.93 19.90
CA GLY A 46 -1.27 -6.38 19.66
C GLY A 46 -1.89 -6.74 18.31
N GLN A 47 -1.67 -5.90 17.29
CA GLN A 47 -2.28 -6.01 15.98
C GLN A 47 -1.33 -6.59 14.93
N SER A 48 -1.82 -7.52 14.12
CA SER A 48 -1.14 -8.04 12.93
C SER A 48 -2.04 -7.94 11.69
N PHE A 49 -1.46 -8.03 10.50
CA PHE A 49 -2.25 -7.93 9.26
C PHE A 49 -3.28 -9.06 9.11
N GLY A 50 -3.05 -10.24 9.73
CA GLY A 50 -4.04 -11.32 9.76
C GLY A 50 -5.32 -10.99 10.52
N GLN A 51 -5.30 -9.94 11.36
CA GLN A 51 -6.50 -9.43 12.06
C GLN A 51 -7.21 -8.32 11.28
N VAL A 52 -6.58 -7.78 10.23
CA VAL A 52 -7.16 -6.75 9.36
C VAL A 52 -7.88 -7.45 8.21
N ARG A 53 -9.19 -7.24 8.08
CA ARG A 53 -9.98 -7.89 7.03
C ARG A 53 -9.74 -7.19 5.70
N ASN A 54 -9.54 -7.98 4.63
CA ASN A 54 -9.32 -7.48 3.27
C ASN A 54 -8.12 -6.52 3.17
N ALA A 55 -7.05 -6.78 3.93
CA ALA A 55 -5.84 -5.98 3.84
C ALA A 55 -5.05 -6.40 2.59
N TYR A 56 -4.91 -5.49 1.63
CA TYR A 56 -4.08 -5.73 0.45
C TYR A 56 -3.32 -4.46 0.06
N ILE A 57 -2.20 -4.65 -0.63
CA ILE A 57 -1.50 -3.58 -1.33
C ILE A 57 -1.41 -3.97 -2.81
N ARG A 58 -1.63 -3.01 -3.71
CA ARG A 58 -1.51 -3.24 -5.15
C ARG A 58 -0.78 -2.12 -5.85
N VAL A 59 -0.17 -2.47 -6.97
CA VAL A 59 0.50 -1.55 -7.89
C VAL A 59 -0.25 -1.60 -9.21
N VAL A 60 -0.73 -0.46 -9.66
CA VAL A 60 -1.51 -0.32 -10.89
C VAL A 60 -0.79 0.64 -11.82
N ASN A 61 -0.71 0.30 -13.10
CA ASN A 61 -0.28 1.24 -14.12
C ASN A 61 -1.43 2.21 -14.40
N GLN A 62 -1.22 3.49 -14.06
CA GLN A 62 -2.21 4.53 -14.32
C GLN A 62 -2.53 4.68 -15.81
N ALA A 63 -1.57 4.40 -16.70
CA ALA A 63 -1.83 4.30 -18.13
C ALA A 63 -2.55 2.99 -18.44
N GLY A 64 -3.89 3.06 -18.52
CA GLY A 64 -4.74 1.93 -18.90
C GLY A 64 -5.33 1.12 -17.73
N GLY A 65 -4.93 1.40 -16.48
CA GLY A 65 -5.52 0.79 -15.29
C GLY A 65 -5.12 -0.69 -15.07
N ALA A 66 -4.06 -1.16 -15.72
CA ALA A 66 -3.61 -2.53 -15.59
C ALA A 66 -2.97 -2.77 -14.22
N GLU A 67 -3.49 -3.74 -13.46
CA GLU A 67 -2.87 -4.18 -12.21
C GLU A 67 -1.56 -4.93 -12.53
N ILE A 68 -0.45 -4.42 -12.00
CA ILE A 68 0.90 -4.97 -12.22
C ILE A 68 1.17 -6.05 -11.18
N ALA A 69 0.83 -5.77 -9.93
CA ALA A 69 1.04 -6.66 -8.80
C ALA A 69 0.03 -6.38 -7.71
N ARG A 70 -0.34 -7.42 -6.98
CA ARG A 70 -1.16 -7.35 -5.78
C ARG A 70 -0.61 -8.30 -4.74
N TYR A 71 -0.59 -7.85 -3.49
CA TYR A 71 -0.20 -8.63 -2.34
C TYR A 71 -1.32 -8.61 -1.31
N ASP A 72 -1.78 -9.78 -0.90
CA ASP A 72 -2.76 -9.89 0.18
C ASP A 72 -2.02 -10.01 1.51
N LEU A 73 -2.16 -8.98 2.34
CA LEU A 73 -1.48 -8.86 3.63
C LEU A 73 -2.16 -9.74 4.70
N SER A 74 -3.44 -10.06 4.48
CA SER A 74 -4.25 -10.85 5.41
C SER A 74 -3.80 -12.32 5.45
N GLU A 75 -3.50 -12.92 4.30
CA GLU A 75 -3.11 -14.34 4.21
C GLU A 75 -1.65 -14.59 4.61
N ASP A 76 -0.75 -13.71 4.20
CA ASP A 76 0.70 -13.96 4.31
C ASP A 76 1.26 -13.69 5.72
N ALA A 77 0.59 -12.85 6.51
CA ALA A 77 0.96 -12.54 7.90
C ALA A 77 0.65 -13.66 8.92
N SER A 78 0.30 -14.86 8.45
CA SER A 78 -0.02 -16.03 9.28
C SER A 78 1.19 -16.93 9.58
N THR A 79 2.43 -16.47 9.32
CA THR A 79 3.67 -17.23 9.61
C THR A 79 4.44 -16.70 10.81
#